data_AF-X0TTM4-F1
#
_entry.id   AF-X0TTM4-F1
#
_cell.length_a   1.000
_cell.length_b   1.000
_cell.length_c   1.000
_cell.angle_alpha   90.00
_cell.angle_beta   90.00
_cell.angle_gamma   90.00
#
_symmetry.space_group_name_H-M   'P 1'
#
loop_
_entity.id
_entity.type
_entity.pdbx_description
1 polymer ?
#
loop_
_entity_poly.entity_id
_entity_poly.type
_entity_poly.pdbx_seq_one_letter_code
_entity_poly.pdbx_strand_id
1 'polypeptide(L)' 'RDVSTVIIDGRFVMSDGVIPGFDPAEAQRRAQAQFDRLIGLYPERTWKHPPVGDIFSSSYPVTRPAS' A
#
# COMPACT_ATOMS: atom_id res chain seq x y z
N ARG A 1 -13.44 11.97 7.70
CA ARG A 1 -14.14 11.70 8.97
C ARG A 1 -13.55 10.41 9.47
N ASP A 2 -12.87 10.45 10.61
CA ASP A 2 -12.08 9.32 11.07
C ASP A 2 -12.94 8.42 11.96
N VAL A 3 -12.79 7.10 11.81
CA VAL A 3 -13.50 6.10 12.61
C VAL A 3 -12.62 5.72 13.78
N SER A 4 -13.09 5.95 15.00
CA SER A 4 -12.34 5.65 16.23
C SER A 4 -12.74 4.33 16.88
N THR A 5 -13.98 3.88 16.70
CA THR A 5 -14.51 2.69 17.40
C THR A 5 -15.28 1.78 16.45
N VAL A 6 -15.05 0.47 16.54
CA VAL A 6 -15.77 -0.56 15.77
C VAL A 6 -16.18 -1.70 16.69
N ILE A 7 -17.44 -2.12 16.55
CA ILE A 7 -18.05 -3.22 17.31
C ILE A 7 -18.56 -4.26 16.32
N ILE A 8 -18.18 -5.52 16.51
CA ILE A 8 -18.66 -6.68 15.75
C ILE A 8 -19.16 -7.72 16.75
N ASP A 9 -20.37 -8.24 16.56
CA ASP A 9 -21.01 -9.21 17.47
C ASP A 9 -20.97 -8.81 18.95
N GLY A 10 -21.17 -7.51 19.22
CA GLY A 10 -21.14 -6.95 20.58
C GLY A 10 -19.74 -6.81 21.20
N ARG A 11 -18.67 -7.09 20.45
CA ARG A 11 -17.27 -6.96 20.92
C ARG A 11 -16.58 -5.76 20.28
N PHE A 12 -15.84 -4.99 21.09
CA PHE A 12 -14.97 -3.94 20.59
C PHE A 12 -13.78 -4.56 19.85
N VAL A 13 -13.74 -4.40 18.54
CA VAL A 13 -12.64 -4.88 17.70
C VAL A 13 -11.62 -3.77 17.39
N MET A 14 -12.06 -2.51 17.49
CA MET A 14 -11.20 -1.33 17.41
C MET A 14 -11.69 -0.28 18.43
N SER A 15 -10.76 0.31 19.17
CA SER A 15 -11.02 1.44 20.07
C SER A 15 -9.91 2.48 19.91
N ASP A 16 -10.28 3.75 19.84
CA ASP A 16 -9.36 4.88 19.64
C ASP A 16 -8.41 4.68 18.44
N GLY A 17 -8.92 4.04 17.37
CA GLY A 17 -8.15 3.71 16.18
C GLY A 17 -7.15 2.55 16.36
N VAL A 18 -7.13 1.89 17.51
CA VAL A 18 -6.26 0.76 17.82
C VAL A 18 -7.02 -0.55 17.69
N ILE A 19 -6.48 -1.45 16.88
CA ILE A 19 -6.94 -2.83 16.75
C ILE A 19 -6.00 -3.71 17.61
N PRO A 20 -6.50 -4.38 18.66
CA PRO A 20 -5.65 -5.23 19.50
C PRO A 20 -4.96 -6.34 18.69
N GLY A 21 -3.64 -6.47 18.86
CA GLY A 21 -2.84 -7.49 18.18
C GLY A 21 -2.51 -7.21 16.72
N PHE A 22 -2.87 -6.03 16.19
CA PHE A 22 -2.55 -5.62 14.83
C PHE A 22 -1.58 -4.44 14.82
N ASP A 23 -0.40 -4.63 14.23
CA ASP A 23 0.54 -3.53 13.97
C ASP A 23 0.27 -2.95 12.58
N PRO A 24 -0.30 -1.72 12.48
CA PRO A 24 -0.61 -1.10 11.19
C PRO A 24 0.65 -0.79 10.38
N ALA A 25 1.76 -0.43 11.04
CA ALA A 25 3.01 -0.12 10.33
C ALA A 25 3.64 -1.38 9.75
N GLU A 26 3.62 -2.49 10.50
CA GLU A 26 4.06 -3.77 9.96
C GLU A 26 3.16 -4.26 8.83
N ALA A 27 1.85 -4.19 9.00
CA ALA A 27 0.90 -4.55 7.96
C ALA A 27 1.12 -3.73 6.68
N GLN A 28 1.36 -2.42 6.81
CA GLN A 28 1.67 -1.54 5.69
C GLN A 28 2.97 -1.97 4.99
N ARG A 29 4.06 -2.24 5.73
CA ARG A 29 5.32 -2.73 5.13
C ARG A 29 5.12 -4.04 4.36
N ARG A 30 4.35 -4.98 4.94
CA ARG A 30 4.04 -6.27 4.30
C ARG A 30 3.22 -6.07 3.03
N ALA A 31 2.22 -5.19 3.07
CA ALA A 31 1.39 -4.86 1.91
C ALA A 31 2.22 -4.20 0.80
N GLN A 32 3.09 -3.25 1.14
CA GLN A 32 3.98 -2.61 0.17
C GLN A 32 4.90 -3.63 -0.51
N ALA A 33 5.53 -4.51 0.27
CA ALA A 33 6.38 -5.57 -0.31
C ALA A 33 5.61 -6.54 -1.21
N GLN A 34 4.34 -6.83 -0.91
CA GLN A 34 3.49 -7.66 -1.78
C GLN A 34 3.17 -6.92 -3.09
N PHE A 35 2.85 -5.63 -3.01
CA PHE A 35 2.59 -4.78 -4.17
C PHE A 35 3.82 -4.67 -5.06
N ASP A 36 5.00 -4.37 -4.49
CA ASP A 36 6.26 -4.24 -5.25
C ASP A 36 6.61 -5.53 -6.00
N ARG A 37 6.39 -6.70 -5.36
CA ARG A 37 6.56 -8.00 -6.02
C ARG A 37 5.61 -8.17 -7.19
N LEU A 38 4.34 -7.78 -7.04
CA LEU A 38 3.35 -7.87 -8.12
C LEU A 38 3.73 -6.98 -9.30
N ILE A 39 4.14 -5.73 -9.03
CA ILE A 39 4.58 -4.76 -10.04
C ILE A 39 5.81 -5.26 -10.78
N GLY A 40 6.77 -5.89 -10.09
CA GLY A 40 7.97 -6.46 -10.71
C GLY A 40 7.70 -7.55 -11.76
N LEU A 41 6.50 -8.16 -11.76
CA LEU A 41 6.10 -9.18 -12.73
C LEU A 41 5.46 -8.59 -14.00
N TYR A 42 5.20 -7.28 -14.05
CA TYR A 42 4.55 -6.65 -15.20
C TYR A 42 5.39 -6.61 -16.47
N PRO A 43 6.73 -6.43 -16.44
CA PRO A 43 7.56 -6.54 -17.64
C PRO A 43 7.34 -7.87 -18.36
N GLU A 44 7.28 -8.99 -17.63
CA GLU A 44 7.03 -10.32 -18.20
C GLU A 44 5.65 -10.49 -18.85
N ARG A 45 4.69 -9.65 -18.45
CA ARG A 45 3.29 -9.71 -18.89
C ARG A 45 2.95 -8.60 -19.90
N THR A 46 3.92 -7.75 -20.24
CA THR A 46 3.75 -6.60 -21.12
C THR A 46 4.52 -6.80 -22.41
N TRP A 47 3.88 -6.51 -23.55
CA TRP A 47 4.51 -6.61 -24.86
C TRP A 47 5.82 -5.79 -24.93
N LYS A 48 6.88 -6.42 -25.47
CA LYS A 48 8.28 -5.91 -25.50
C LYS A 48 9.00 -5.83 -24.15
N HIS A 49 8.40 -6.31 -23.07
CA HIS A 49 9.03 -6.37 -21.75
C HIS A 49 9.68 -5.05 -21.29
N PRO A 50 8.99 -3.90 -21.40
CA PRO A 50 9.55 -2.64 -20.94
C PRO A 50 9.77 -2.66 -19.43
N PRO A 51 10.74 -1.88 -18.91
CA PRO A 51 10.95 -1.74 -17.48
C PRO A 51 9.72 -1.14 -16.79
N VAL A 52 9.57 -1.44 -15.49
CA VAL A 52 8.41 -1.01 -14.67
C VAL A 52 8.13 0.49 -14.77
N GLY A 53 9.17 1.34 -14.79
CA GLY A 53 9.02 2.80 -14.84
C GLY A 53 8.37 3.32 -16.12
N ASP A 54 8.48 2.57 -17.22
CA ASP A 54 7.84 2.91 -18.50
C ASP A 54 6.39 2.45 -18.53
N ILE A 55 6.06 1.37 -17.81
CA ILE A 55 4.68 0.85 -17.68
C ILE A 55 3.87 1.73 -16.71
N PHE A 56 4.46 2.08 -15.57
CA PHE A 56 3.83 2.86 -14.50
C PHE A 56 4.50 4.23 -14.37
N SER A 57 4.37 5.04 -15.42
CA SER A 57 4.84 6.42 -15.40
C SER A 57 3.87 7.34 -14.67
N SER A 58 4.42 8.32 -13.95
CA SER A 58 3.62 9.37 -13.33
C SER A 58 3.05 10.30 -14.40
N SER A 59 1.73 10.53 -14.38
CA SER A 59 1.09 11.53 -15.23
C SER A 59 1.47 12.98 -14.87
N TYR A 60 2.09 13.18 -13.71
CA TYR A 60 2.56 14.49 -13.22
C TYR A 60 4.09 14.53 -13.10
N PRO A 61 4.72 15.69 -13.32
CA PRO A 61 6.16 15.86 -13.12
C PRO A 61 6.55 15.52 -11.69
N VAL A 62 7.54 14.66 -11.51
CA VAL A 62 8.08 14.32 -10.19
C VAL A 62 9.08 15.41 -9.81
N THR A 63 8.68 16.38 -8.99
CA THR A 63 9.61 17.37 -8.44
C THR A 63 10.49 16.72 -7.39
N ARG A 64 11.80 16.68 -7.64
CA ARG A 64 12.79 16.27 -6.63
C ARG A 64 12.89 17.38 -5.58
N PRO A 65 12.65 17.12 -4.29
CA PRO A 65 12.86 18.14 -3.25
C PRO A 65 14.34 18.53 -3.22
N ALA A 66 14.62 19.84 -3.14
CA ALA A 66 15.97 20.36 -3.00
C ALA A 66 16.59 19.85 -1.68
N SER A 67 17.83 19.35 -1.77
CA SER A 67 18.61 18.84 -0.64
C SER A 67 19.06 19.94 0.31
#